data_AF-A0A2E9RWE1-F1
#
_entry.id   AF-A0A2E9RWE1-F1
#
_cell.length_a   1.000
_cell.length_b   1.000
_cell.length_c   1.000
_cell.angle_alpha   90.00
_cell.angle_beta   90.00
_cell.angle_gamma   90.00
#
_symmetry.space_group_name_H-M   'P 1'
#
loop_
_entity.id
_entity.type
_entity.pdbx_description
1 polymer ?
#
loop_
_entity_poly.entity_id
_entity_poly.type
_entity_poly.pdbx_seq_one_letter_code
_entity_poly.pdbx_strand_id
1 'polypeptide(L)' 'SCSREGTEMKALGKTLAAENIVVSVRTERSGRDYLRFSPHFYNTSAELECAVEVL' A
#
# COMPACT_ATOMS: atom_id res chain seq x y z
N SER A 1 -2.37 8.01 -8.61
CA SER A 1 -1.55 7.34 -7.59
C SER A 1 -1.52 8.26 -6.38
N CYS A 2 -1.93 7.77 -5.21
CA CYS A 2 -1.77 8.52 -3.96
C CYS A 2 -0.39 8.18 -3.39
N SER A 3 0.43 9.18 -3.05
CA SER A 3 1.74 8.98 -2.42
C SER A 3 1.89 9.90 -1.23
N ARG A 4 2.39 9.37 -0.11
CA ARG A 4 2.69 10.12 1.12
C ARG A 4 4.21 10.14 1.33
N GLU A 5 4.78 11.34 1.39
CA GLU A 5 6.22 11.52 1.58
C GLU A 5 6.61 11.34 3.06
N GLY A 6 7.79 10.78 3.33
CA GLY A 6 8.30 10.57 4.70
C GLY A 6 7.77 9.34 5.44
N THR A 7 6.93 8.52 4.81
CA THR A 7 6.48 7.23 5.36
C THR A 7 7.27 6.09 4.72
N GLU A 8 7.86 5.22 5.54
CA GLU A 8 8.56 4.01 5.09
C GLU A 8 7.58 3.04 4.41
N MET A 9 7.41 3.16 3.09
CA MET A 9 6.44 2.38 2.30
C MET A 9 6.64 0.86 2.44
N LYS A 10 7.87 0.41 2.68
CA LYS A 10 8.17 -1.01 2.96
C LYS A 10 7.61 -1.46 4.30
N ALA A 11 7.70 -0.61 5.33
CA ALA A 11 7.11 -0.90 6.63
C ALA A 11 5.59 -0.90 6.54
N LEU A 12 5.00 0.09 5.86
CA LEU A 12 3.57 0.16 5.64
C LEU A 12 3.03 -1.04 4.86
N GLY A 13 3.74 -1.49 3.83
CA GLY A 13 3.40 -2.72 3.10
C GLY A 13 3.39 -3.97 3.99
N LYS A 14 4.27 -4.05 5.01
CA LYS A 14 4.25 -5.14 5.99
C LYS A 14 3.04 -5.06 6.93
N THR A 15 2.70 -3.86 7.40
CA THR A 15 1.51 -3.64 8.23
C THR A 15 0.24 -4.05 7.48
N LEU A 16 0.09 -3.60 6.24
CA LEU A 16 -1.04 -3.96 5.39
C LEU A 16 -1.11 -5.48 5.14
N ALA A 17 0.02 -6.13 4.89
CA ALA A 17 0.06 -7.59 4.73
C ALA A 17 -0.36 -8.35 6.00
N ALA A 18 -0.10 -7.80 7.20
CA ALA A 18 -0.54 -8.41 8.45
C ALA A 18 -2.08 -8.37 8.62
N GLU A 19 -2.73 -7.37 8.02
CA GLU A 19 -4.20 -7.24 7.96
C GLU A 19 -4.82 -7.99 6.77
N ASN A 20 -4.07 -8.88 6.11
CA ASN A 20 -4.45 -9.59 4.87
C ASN A 20 -4.71 -8.67 3.65
N ILE A 21 -4.25 -7.43 3.67
CA ILE A 21 -4.42 -6.48 2.57
C ILE A 21 -3.29 -6.68 1.56
N VAL A 22 -3.66 -7.07 0.34
CA VAL A 22 -2.72 -7.38 -0.74
C VAL A 22 -2.28 -6.10 -1.46
N VAL A 23 -1.04 -5.70 -1.19
CA VAL A 23 -0.36 -4.56 -1.83
C VAL A 23 1.02 -4.92 -2.35
N SER A 24 1.50 -4.16 -3.32
CA SER A 24 2.89 -4.24 -3.79
C SER A 24 3.62 -2.93 -3.56
N VAL A 25 4.79 -2.99 -2.90
CA VAL A 25 5.70 -1.84 -2.80
C VAL A 25 6.52 -1.78 -4.09
N ARG A 26 6.57 -0.59 -4.70
CA ARG A 26 7.30 -0.34 -5.94
C ARG A 26 8.24 0.83 -5.74
N THR A 27 9.43 0.72 -6.32
CA THR A 27 10.44 1.77 -6.32
C THR A 27 10.50 2.39 -7.71
N GLU A 28 10.30 3.70 -7.79
CA GLU A 28 10.51 4.47 -9.02
C GLU A 28 11.99 4.65 -9.31
N ARG A 29 12.30 5.04 -10.55
CA ARG A 29 13.68 5.34 -10.97
C ARG A 29 14.30 6.52 -10.20
N SER A 30 13.46 7.38 -9.63
CA SER A 30 13.84 8.49 -8.76
C SER A 30 14.25 8.07 -7.34
N GLY A 31 14.14 6.77 -7.01
CA GLY A 31 14.38 6.24 -5.67
C GLY A 31 13.19 6.38 -4.71
N ARG A 32 12.05 6.88 -5.19
CA ARG A 32 10.81 6.96 -4.41
C ARG A 32 10.10 5.62 -4.35
N ASP A 33 9.81 5.17 -3.14
CA ASP A 33 8.92 4.02 -2.93
C ASP A 33 7.45 4.48 -2.92
N TYR A 34 6.55 3.64 -3.42
CA TYR A 34 5.10 3.84 -3.35
C TYR A 34 4.36 2.50 -3.22
N LEU A 35 3.16 2.55 -2.67
CA LEU A 35 2.24 1.42 -2.62
C LEU A 35 1.36 1.37 -3.86
N ARG A 36 1.20 0.15 -4.38
CA ARG A 36 0.30 -0.13 -5.50
C ARG A 36 -0.70 -1.21 -5.11
N PHE A 37 -1.97 -0.83 -5.09
CA PHE A 37 -3.11 -1.73 -5.06
C PHE A 37 -3.31 -2.30 -6.47
N SER A 38 -3.48 -3.61 -6.53
CA SER A 38 -3.77 -4.31 -7.78
C SER A 38 -5.20 -3.98 -8.25
N PRO A 39 -5.45 -3.85 -9.57
CA PRO A 39 -6.81 -3.74 -10.09
C PRO A 39 -7.58 -5.08 -10.04
N HIS A 40 -6.88 -6.19 -9.78
CA HIS A 40 -7.53 -7.47 -9.51
C HIS A 40 -8.18 -7.40 -8.12
N PHE A 41 -9.38 -7.99 -7.99
CA PHE A 41 -10.20 -8.04 -6.77
C PHE A 41 -9.58 -8.91 -5.66
N TYR A 42 -8.30 -8.68 -5.34
CA TYR A 42 -7.60 -9.28 -4.21
C TYR A 42 -7.98 -8.65 -2.88
N ASN A 43 -8.51 -7.42 -2.91
CA ASN A 43 -8.99 -6.70 -1.73
C ASN A 43 -10.48 -6.42 -1.89
N THR A 44 -11.21 -6.58 -0.81
CA THR A 44 -12.59 -6.15 -0.61
C THR A 44 -12.65 -4.64 -0.33
N SER A 45 -13.85 -4.05 -0.43
CA SER A 45 -14.04 -2.64 -0.06
C SER A 45 -13.66 -2.36 1.40
N ALA A 46 -14.00 -3.26 2.33
CA ALA A 46 -13.67 -3.09 3.75
C ALA A 46 -12.14 -3.12 4.00
N GLU A 47 -11.41 -4.00 3.30
CA GLU A 47 -9.95 -4.06 3.37
C GLU A 47 -9.31 -2.78 2.79
N LEU A 48 -9.88 -2.21 1.73
CA LEU A 48 -9.42 -0.94 1.17
C LEU A 48 -9.72 0.25 2.09
N GLU A 49 -10.87 0.24 2.77
CA GLU A 49 -11.21 1.26 3.78
C GLU A 49 -10.23 1.23 4.94
N CYS A 50 -9.93 0.04 5.49
CA CYS A 50 -8.90 -0.13 6.51
C CYS A 50 -7.52 0.36 6.03
N ALA A 51 -7.16 0.07 4.77
CA ALA A 51 -5.90 0.55 4.20
C ALA A 51 -5.80 2.08 4.17
N VAL A 52 -6.92 2.78 3.97
CA VAL A 52 -6.96 4.25 3.96
C VAL A 52 -6.80 4.83 5.37
N GLU A 53 -7.31 4.16 6.41
CA GLU A 53 -7.16 4.62 7.79
C GLU A 53 -5.70 4.61 8.29
N VAL A 54 -4.88 3.71 7.74
CA VAL A 54 -3.46 3.57 8.11
C VAL A 54 -2.50 4.33 7.17
N LEU A 55 -3.03 4.99 6.13
CA LEU A 55 -2.28 5.77 5.14
C LEU A 55 -2.09 7.23 5.53
#